data_AF-A0A3L6PN98-F1
#
_entry.id   AF-A0A3L6PN98-F1
#
_cell.length_a   1.000
_cell.length_b   1.000
_cell.length_c   1.000
_cell.angle_alpha   90.00
_cell.angle_beta   90.00
_cell.angle_gamma   90.00
#
_symmetry.space_group_name_H-M   'P 1'
#
loop_
_entity.id
_entity.type
_entity.pdbx_description
1 polymer ?
#
loop_
_entity_poly.entity_id
_entity_poly.type
_entity_poly.pdbx_seq_one_letter_code
_entity_poly.pdbx_strand_id
1 'polypeptide(L)'
;MATASVTFKSREDHRKQLELEEARKAGLAPAEVDEDGNEINPHIPQYMSSAPWYLNAEKPSLKHQRKWKSDPNYTKAWYDRGTKLFQANKYRKGACENCGAMTHDKRSCMERPRSVGAKWTNVNIAPDEKVESFELDYDGKRDRWNGYDPSTYTRVIADYEAREEARKKYLKEQQLKKLEEKDSEKDVENAGSEDDEEDGLRIDEAKVDESAQMDFAKVEKRVRTTGGGSTGTVRNLRIREDTAKYLLNLDVNSAYYDPKTRSMREDPLPDADPNDKFYVGDNQNRLSGQALEFKQLNIHAWEAFDKGQDIHMQAAPSQAELLYKSFKIKKEMLKSEHKDKIMEKYGNAASEDTMPRELLLGQSEREIEYDRTGRIIKGQDVSLPKSKYEEDIFINNHTTVWGSWWKDHQWGYKCCKQTIKNSYCTGLAGIEAAEASADLMKANMARKEAAEDEPVQHEEKRLATWGTDVPQDLVLDKKLLEESLKKENARRKEEKDERKRKYNVKWNDEVTAEDMEAYRMKRIHHDDPMRDFLS
;
A
#
# COMPACT_ATOMS: atom_id res chain seq x y z
N MET A 1 39.19 -21.37 -61.29
CA MET A 1 39.19 -19.90 -61.12
C MET A 1 38.80 -19.63 -59.68
N ALA A 2 39.79 -19.36 -58.84
CA ALA A 2 39.61 -19.10 -57.41
C ALA A 2 39.63 -17.58 -57.20
N THR A 3 38.51 -17.00 -56.77
CA THR A 3 38.44 -15.61 -56.34
C THR A 3 37.53 -15.53 -55.10
N ALA A 4 38.05 -15.98 -53.96
CA ALA A 4 37.56 -15.49 -52.67
C ALA A 4 38.18 -14.10 -52.50
N SER A 5 37.39 -13.06 -52.75
CA SER A 5 37.84 -11.67 -52.67
C SER A 5 38.03 -11.26 -51.21
N VAL A 6 39.18 -11.60 -50.62
CA VAL A 6 39.73 -10.79 -49.54
C VAL A 6 40.20 -9.50 -50.20
N THR A 7 39.28 -8.54 -50.35
CA THR A 7 39.60 -7.21 -50.83
C THR A 7 40.63 -6.61 -49.88
N PHE A 8 41.84 -6.35 -50.36
CA PHE A 8 42.83 -5.58 -49.61
C PHE A 8 42.20 -4.23 -49.26
N LYS A 9 41.89 -4.04 -47.98
CA LYS A 9 41.32 -2.78 -47.48
C LYS A 9 42.42 -1.73 -47.44
N SER A 10 42.13 -0.50 -47.87
CA SER A 10 43.05 0.62 -47.66
C SER A 10 43.35 0.76 -46.16
N ARG A 11 44.55 1.27 -45.81
CA ARG A 11 44.90 1.55 -44.40
C ARG A 11 43.85 2.45 -43.73
N GLU A 12 43.27 3.37 -44.49
CA GLU A 12 42.19 4.25 -44.04
C GLU A 12 40.89 3.48 -43.77
N ASP A 13 40.52 2.54 -44.63
CA ASP A 13 39.30 1.73 -44.46
C ASP A 13 39.44 0.71 -43.33
N HIS A 14 40.63 0.14 -43.15
CA HIS A 14 40.93 -0.72 -41.99
C HIS A 14 40.82 0.06 -40.68
N ARG A 15 41.36 1.29 -40.65
CA ARG A 15 41.23 2.17 -39.48
C ARG A 15 39.76 2.52 -39.21
N LYS A 16 39.01 2.91 -40.25
CA LYS A 16 37.56 3.18 -40.12
C LYS A 16 36.80 1.97 -39.59
N GLN A 17 37.14 0.75 -40.00
CA GLN A 17 36.49 -0.46 -39.50
C GLN A 17 36.81 -0.74 -38.04
N LEU A 18 38.07 -0.56 -37.60
CA LEU A 18 38.42 -0.69 -36.20
C LEU A 18 37.70 0.36 -35.34
N GLU A 19 37.70 1.62 -35.77
CA GLU A 19 36.99 2.69 -35.08
C GLU A 19 35.47 2.42 -35.03
N LEU A 20 34.91 1.85 -36.09
CA LEU A 20 33.51 1.45 -36.15
C LEU A 20 33.21 0.25 -35.23
N GLU A 21 34.09 -0.75 -35.18
CA GLU A 21 33.98 -1.89 -34.26
C GLU A 21 34.10 -1.45 -32.79
N GLU A 22 35.00 -0.51 -32.48
CA GLU A 22 35.13 0.09 -31.16
C GLU A 22 33.89 0.90 -30.79
N ALA A 23 33.36 1.71 -31.71
CA ALA A 23 32.11 2.44 -31.53
C ALA A 23 30.92 1.48 -31.33
N ARG A 24 30.87 0.35 -32.05
CA ARG A 24 29.87 -0.71 -31.87
C ARG A 24 29.98 -1.38 -30.51
N LYS A 25 31.20 -1.72 -30.07
CA LYS A 25 31.45 -2.28 -28.73
C LYS A 25 31.11 -1.28 -27.61
N ALA A 26 31.26 0.01 -27.87
CA ALA A 26 30.85 1.07 -26.97
C ALA A 26 29.33 1.36 -27.01
N GLY A 27 28.57 0.74 -27.92
CA GLY A 27 27.14 1.00 -28.12
C GLY A 27 26.81 2.34 -28.76
N LEU A 28 27.80 3.04 -29.33
CA LEU A 28 27.62 4.32 -30.04
C LEU A 28 27.18 4.11 -31.50
N ALA A 29 27.55 2.98 -32.10
CA ALA A 29 27.19 2.61 -33.46
C ALA A 29 26.30 1.35 -33.45
N PRO A 30 25.35 1.23 -34.40
CA PRO A 30 24.47 0.06 -34.50
C PRO A 30 25.27 -1.20 -34.84
N ALA A 31 24.79 -2.33 -34.33
CA ALA A 31 25.36 -3.65 -34.59
C ALA A 31 25.35 -3.98 -36.09
N GLU A 32 26.22 -4.89 -36.49
CA GLU A 32 26.24 -5.39 -37.87
C GLU A 32 25.05 -6.32 -38.08
N VAL A 33 24.33 -6.18 -39.19
CA VAL A 33 23.15 -7.01 -39.49
C VAL A 33 23.57 -8.12 -40.46
N ASP A 34 23.16 -9.36 -40.17
CA ASP A 34 23.42 -10.52 -41.01
C ASP A 34 22.53 -10.56 -42.27
N GLU A 35 22.67 -11.60 -43.09
CA GLU A 35 21.83 -11.83 -44.28
C GLU A 35 20.35 -12.06 -43.97
N ASP A 36 20.05 -12.57 -42.78
CA ASP A 36 18.71 -12.96 -42.33
C ASP A 36 18.02 -11.82 -41.54
N GLY A 37 18.71 -10.69 -41.34
CA GLY A 37 18.22 -9.52 -40.58
C GLY A 37 18.51 -9.56 -39.08
N ASN A 38 19.27 -10.53 -38.57
CA ASN A 38 19.65 -10.59 -37.16
C ASN A 38 20.89 -9.73 -36.89
N GLU A 39 20.91 -9.10 -35.72
CA GLU A 39 22.05 -8.32 -35.25
C GLU A 39 23.17 -9.23 -34.73
N ILE A 40 24.37 -9.04 -35.26
CA ILE A 40 25.60 -9.70 -34.80
C ILE A 40 26.14 -8.91 -33.62
N ASN A 41 26.19 -9.56 -32.46
CA ASN A 41 26.73 -8.94 -31.25
C ASN A 41 28.20 -8.48 -31.47
N PRO A 42 28.51 -7.17 -31.33
CA PRO A 42 29.86 -6.62 -31.54
C PRO A 42 30.96 -7.15 -30.60
N HIS A 43 30.57 -7.78 -29.49
CA HIS A 43 31.50 -8.39 -28.55
C HIS A 43 31.93 -9.82 -28.95
N ILE A 44 31.34 -10.39 -30.02
CA ILE A 44 31.83 -11.64 -30.60
C ILE A 44 33.22 -11.37 -31.19
N PRO A 45 34.27 -12.13 -30.79
CA PRO A 45 35.59 -11.95 -31.36
C PRO A 45 35.58 -12.11 -32.89
N GLN A 46 36.39 -11.29 -33.58
CA GLN A 46 36.39 -11.22 -35.04
C GLN A 46 36.62 -12.59 -35.71
N TYR A 47 37.44 -13.47 -35.11
CA TYR A 47 37.71 -14.80 -35.65
C TYR A 47 36.50 -15.76 -35.59
N MET A 48 35.50 -15.48 -34.75
CA MET A 48 34.24 -16.24 -34.69
C MET A 48 33.17 -15.67 -35.61
N SER A 49 33.15 -14.35 -35.83
CA SER A 49 32.18 -13.70 -36.70
C SER A 49 32.59 -13.74 -38.18
N SER A 50 33.89 -13.77 -38.49
CA SER A 50 34.38 -13.86 -39.85
C SER A 50 34.14 -15.25 -40.44
N ALA A 51 33.25 -15.34 -41.44
CA ALA A 51 33.05 -16.57 -42.19
C ALA A 51 34.34 -16.94 -42.95
N PRO A 52 34.87 -18.16 -42.80
CA PRO A 52 36.04 -18.61 -43.55
C PRO A 52 35.80 -18.62 -45.06
N TRP A 53 36.87 -18.39 -45.83
CA TRP A 53 36.81 -18.26 -47.29
C TRP A 53 36.14 -19.43 -48.02
N TYR A 54 36.23 -20.66 -47.49
CA TYR A 54 35.66 -21.86 -48.12
C TYR A 54 34.13 -21.94 -48.02
N LEU A 55 33.49 -21.05 -47.25
CA LEU A 55 32.02 -20.95 -47.17
C LEU A 55 31.44 -19.90 -48.12
N ASN A 56 32.29 -19.13 -48.83
CA ASN A 56 31.90 -18.15 -49.85
C ASN A 56 30.73 -17.22 -49.43
N ALA A 57 30.71 -16.78 -48.17
CA ALA A 57 29.73 -15.80 -47.71
C ALA A 57 30.14 -14.39 -48.15
N GLU A 58 29.27 -13.68 -48.87
CA GLU A 58 29.52 -12.30 -49.31
C GLU A 58 29.26 -11.27 -48.20
N LYS A 59 28.44 -11.65 -47.20
CA LYS A 59 28.11 -10.80 -46.04
C LYS A 59 28.57 -11.43 -44.72
N PRO A 60 28.84 -10.61 -43.69
CA PRO A 60 29.08 -11.10 -42.33
C PRO A 60 27.89 -11.94 -41.85
N SER A 61 28.14 -13.17 -41.43
CA SER A 61 27.09 -14.06 -40.93
C SER A 61 27.62 -15.10 -39.95
N LEU A 62 26.80 -15.44 -38.95
CA LEU A 62 27.13 -16.46 -37.96
C LEU A 62 26.62 -17.86 -38.37
N LYS A 63 26.14 -18.02 -39.61
CA LYS A 63 25.60 -19.30 -40.14
C LYS A 63 26.62 -20.43 -40.06
N HIS A 64 27.90 -20.12 -40.26
CA HIS A 64 28.99 -21.09 -40.20
C HIS A 64 29.28 -21.66 -38.81
N GLN A 65 28.87 -20.94 -37.75
CA GLN A 65 28.96 -21.42 -36.37
C GLN A 65 27.75 -22.26 -35.97
N ARG A 66 26.65 -22.20 -36.76
CA ARG A 66 25.50 -23.06 -36.54
C ARG A 66 25.83 -24.49 -36.98
N LYS A 67 25.15 -25.44 -36.34
CA LYS A 67 25.30 -26.85 -36.66
C LYS A 67 24.80 -27.15 -38.07
N TRP A 68 25.72 -27.39 -39.01
CA TRP A 68 25.42 -27.65 -40.43
C TRP A 68 24.98 -29.09 -40.71
N LYS A 69 25.40 -30.06 -39.90
CA LYS A 69 24.89 -31.43 -39.92
C LYS A 69 23.73 -31.54 -38.94
N SER A 70 22.50 -31.68 -39.43
CA SER A 70 21.39 -32.09 -38.57
C SER A 70 21.78 -33.36 -37.84
N ASP A 71 21.35 -33.51 -36.58
CA ASP A 71 21.49 -34.80 -35.91
C ASP A 71 20.88 -35.90 -36.79
N PRO A 72 21.47 -37.11 -36.82
CA PRO A 72 20.78 -38.28 -37.37
C PRO A 72 19.39 -38.28 -36.77
N ASN A 73 18.36 -38.47 -37.58
CA ASN A 73 16.99 -38.50 -37.07
C ASN A 73 16.82 -39.79 -36.25
N TYR A 74 17.23 -39.75 -34.97
CA TYR A 74 17.17 -40.88 -34.07
C TYR A 74 15.71 -41.27 -33.91
N THR A 75 15.40 -42.47 -34.37
CA THR A 75 14.03 -42.97 -34.36
C THR A 75 13.61 -43.23 -32.92
N LYS A 76 12.45 -42.76 -32.49
CA LYS A 76 11.84 -43.19 -31.22
C LYS A 76 11.21 -44.59 -31.32
N ALA A 77 11.19 -45.17 -32.51
CA ALA A 77 10.71 -46.52 -32.74
C ALA A 77 11.67 -47.54 -32.11
N TRP A 78 11.09 -48.61 -31.59
CA TRP A 78 11.82 -49.75 -31.06
C TRP A 78 11.51 -51.00 -31.88
N TYR A 79 12.36 -52.01 -31.76
CA TYR A 79 12.20 -53.29 -32.46
C TYR A 79 10.83 -53.93 -32.18
N ASP A 80 10.14 -54.29 -33.26
CA ASP A 80 8.89 -55.05 -33.19
C ASP A 80 9.17 -56.48 -32.67
N ARG A 81 8.90 -56.71 -31.38
CA ARG A 81 9.14 -58.03 -30.76
C ARG A 81 8.00 -58.98 -31.06
N GLY A 82 8.33 -60.14 -31.63
CA GLY A 82 7.38 -61.24 -31.85
C GLY A 82 6.46 -61.06 -33.06
N THR A 83 6.66 -60.03 -33.88
CA THR A 83 5.93 -59.87 -35.14
C THR A 83 6.40 -60.89 -36.18
N LYS A 84 5.44 -61.65 -36.69
CA LYS A 84 5.65 -62.69 -37.70
C LYS A 84 5.19 -62.16 -39.05
N LEU A 85 6.03 -62.30 -40.08
CA LEU A 85 5.72 -61.85 -41.43
C LEU A 85 5.02 -62.96 -42.20
N PHE A 86 5.80 -63.83 -42.85
CA PHE A 86 5.29 -64.85 -43.77
C PHE A 86 5.60 -66.25 -43.26
N GLN A 87 4.60 -67.14 -43.29
CA GLN A 87 4.78 -68.56 -42.98
C GLN A 87 4.70 -69.40 -44.26
N ALA A 88 5.78 -70.12 -44.57
CA ALA A 88 5.82 -71.01 -45.71
C ALA A 88 5.28 -72.41 -45.34
N ASN A 89 4.60 -73.08 -46.27
CA ASN A 89 4.13 -74.46 -46.08
C ASN A 89 5.18 -75.53 -46.46
N LYS A 90 6.26 -75.12 -47.13
CA LYS A 90 7.35 -75.99 -47.57
C LYS A 90 8.69 -75.33 -47.27
N TYR A 91 9.70 -76.16 -47.06
CA TYR A 91 11.07 -75.69 -46.88
C TYR A 91 11.55 -74.93 -48.11
N ARG A 92 12.10 -73.73 -47.88
CA ARG A 92 12.72 -72.89 -48.90
C ARG A 92 14.23 -73.07 -48.88
N LYS A 93 14.87 -73.05 -50.04
CA LYS A 93 16.34 -73.11 -50.13
C LYS A 93 16.93 -71.86 -49.45
N GLY A 94 17.87 -72.07 -48.53
CA GLY A 94 18.45 -70.99 -47.72
C GLY A 94 17.75 -70.77 -46.37
N ALA A 95 16.64 -71.48 -46.10
CA ALA A 95 16.01 -71.42 -44.79
C ALA A 95 16.78 -72.25 -43.75
N CYS A 96 16.60 -71.92 -42.48
CA CYS A 96 17.13 -72.68 -41.36
C CYS A 96 16.76 -74.16 -41.47
N GLU A 97 17.76 -75.04 -41.42
CA GLU A 97 17.54 -76.49 -41.58
C GLU A 97 16.69 -77.09 -40.46
N ASN A 98 16.65 -76.43 -39.29
CA ASN A 98 15.90 -76.88 -38.12
C ASN A 98 14.42 -76.48 -38.20
N CYS A 99 14.13 -75.17 -38.31
CA CYS A 99 12.76 -74.63 -38.21
C CYS A 99 12.14 -74.22 -39.56
N GLY A 100 12.94 -73.96 -40.60
CA GLY A 100 12.45 -73.54 -41.92
C GLY A 100 12.16 -72.04 -42.10
N ALA A 101 12.51 -71.18 -41.14
CA ALA A 101 12.50 -69.72 -41.31
C ALA A 101 13.71 -69.23 -42.13
N MET A 102 13.56 -68.16 -42.89
CA MET A 102 14.64 -67.58 -43.73
C MET A 102 15.49 -66.52 -43.02
N THR A 103 15.11 -66.10 -41.82
CA THR A 103 15.74 -64.94 -41.14
C THR A 103 17.02 -65.27 -40.40
N HIS A 104 17.28 -66.54 -40.11
CA HIS A 104 18.40 -66.96 -39.28
C HIS A 104 18.95 -68.33 -39.69
N ASP A 105 20.18 -68.63 -39.27
CA ASP A 105 20.84 -69.92 -39.50
C ASP A 105 20.46 -70.98 -38.45
N LYS A 106 20.79 -72.26 -38.72
CA LYS A 106 20.56 -73.38 -37.79
C LYS A 106 21.16 -73.16 -36.40
N ARG A 107 22.32 -72.48 -36.31
CA ARG A 107 23.01 -72.23 -35.04
C ARG A 107 22.35 -71.14 -34.19
N SER A 108 21.77 -70.14 -34.84
CA SER A 108 21.04 -69.02 -34.19
C SER A 108 19.54 -69.29 -34.09
N CYS A 109 19.10 -70.54 -34.29
CA CYS A 109 17.70 -70.92 -34.27
C CYS A 109 17.17 -70.90 -32.83
N MET A 110 16.10 -70.14 -32.59
CA MET A 110 15.43 -70.06 -31.29
C MET A 110 14.55 -71.28 -31.00
N GLU A 111 14.17 -72.02 -32.04
CA GLU A 111 13.41 -73.25 -31.91
C GLU A 111 14.29 -74.40 -31.43
N ARG A 112 13.71 -75.26 -30.59
CA ARG A 112 14.41 -76.44 -30.05
C ARG A 112 15.04 -77.27 -31.19
N PRO A 113 16.33 -77.66 -31.09
CA PRO A 113 16.97 -78.51 -32.09
C PRO A 113 16.21 -79.82 -32.31
N ARG A 114 15.76 -80.06 -33.53
CA ARG A 114 15.04 -81.28 -33.93
C ARG A 114 16.03 -82.35 -34.38
N SER A 115 15.74 -83.62 -34.09
CA SER A 115 16.52 -84.77 -34.57
C SER A 115 16.48 -84.87 -36.10
N VAL A 116 15.30 -84.68 -36.68
CA VAL A 116 15.09 -84.53 -38.11
C VAL A 116 14.55 -83.12 -38.37
N GLY A 117 15.39 -82.25 -38.93
CA GLY A 117 15.08 -80.86 -39.19
C GLY A 117 14.00 -80.66 -40.27
N ALA A 118 13.42 -79.46 -40.29
CA ALA A 118 12.40 -79.04 -41.26
C ALA A 118 12.85 -79.18 -42.73
N LYS A 119 14.16 -79.15 -43.01
CA LYS A 119 14.73 -79.37 -44.35
C LYS A 119 14.32 -80.70 -44.98
N TRP A 120 14.19 -81.75 -44.17
CA TRP A 120 13.90 -83.10 -44.66
C TRP A 120 12.44 -83.50 -44.45
N THR A 121 11.76 -82.94 -43.46
CA THR A 121 10.39 -83.32 -43.11
C THR A 121 9.32 -82.38 -43.68
N ASN A 122 9.64 -81.12 -43.99
CA ASN A 122 8.66 -80.08 -44.33
C ASN A 122 7.53 -79.89 -43.28
N VAL A 123 7.69 -80.45 -42.08
CA VAL A 123 6.67 -80.38 -41.01
C VAL A 123 7.01 -79.23 -40.07
N ASN A 124 5.99 -78.46 -39.66
CA ASN A 124 6.08 -77.35 -38.70
C ASN A 124 7.14 -76.31 -39.08
N ILE A 125 6.92 -75.64 -40.22
CA ILE A 125 7.74 -74.52 -40.68
C ILE A 125 7.41 -73.27 -39.85
N ALA A 126 8.44 -72.67 -39.26
CA ALA A 126 8.32 -71.44 -38.52
C ALA A 126 8.07 -70.23 -39.46
N PRO A 127 7.30 -69.23 -39.03
CA PRO A 127 7.16 -67.97 -39.76
C PRO A 127 8.46 -67.18 -39.76
N ASP A 128 8.66 -66.37 -40.80
CA ASP A 128 9.78 -65.44 -40.90
C ASP A 128 9.60 -64.27 -39.92
N GLU A 129 10.70 -63.89 -39.26
CA GLU A 129 10.78 -62.76 -38.32
C GLU A 129 10.97 -61.42 -39.06
N LYS A 130 10.60 -60.30 -38.44
CA LYS A 130 10.91 -58.97 -38.96
C LYS A 130 12.30 -58.56 -38.47
N VAL A 131 13.26 -58.37 -39.38
CA VAL A 131 14.61 -57.88 -39.03
C VAL A 131 14.67 -56.38 -39.29
N GLU A 132 14.90 -55.60 -38.24
CA GLU A 132 15.01 -54.15 -38.30
C GLU A 132 16.37 -53.71 -37.75
N SER A 133 16.85 -52.54 -38.19
CA SER A 133 18.07 -51.93 -37.66
C SER A 133 17.81 -50.44 -37.42
N PHE A 134 17.97 -50.01 -36.18
CA PHE A 134 17.79 -48.61 -35.78
C PHE A 134 19.10 -48.01 -35.28
N GLU A 135 19.35 -46.76 -35.68
CA GLU A 135 20.39 -45.93 -35.09
C GLU A 135 19.74 -45.09 -33.98
N LEU A 136 20.20 -45.30 -32.75
CA LEU A 136 19.67 -44.66 -31.53
C LEU A 136 20.78 -43.93 -30.78
N ASP A 137 20.39 -42.89 -30.05
CA ASP A 137 21.23 -42.16 -29.11
C ASP A 137 21.76 -43.03 -27.96
N TYR A 138 22.73 -42.52 -27.21
CA TYR A 138 23.27 -43.18 -26.01
C TYR A 138 22.17 -43.49 -24.98
N ASP A 139 21.29 -42.51 -24.71
CA ASP A 139 20.15 -42.65 -23.82
C ASP A 139 19.06 -43.51 -24.47
N GLY A 140 18.80 -43.31 -25.77
CA GLY A 140 17.85 -44.11 -26.53
C GLY A 140 18.17 -45.60 -26.52
N LYS A 141 19.44 -46.01 -26.53
CA LYS A 141 19.83 -47.44 -26.41
C LYS A 141 19.62 -48.01 -25.01
N ARG A 142 19.67 -47.16 -23.98
CA ARG A 142 19.65 -47.56 -22.56
C ARG A 142 18.32 -47.30 -21.87
N ASP A 143 17.38 -46.69 -22.56
CA ASP A 143 16.06 -46.46 -21.99
C ASP A 143 15.42 -47.80 -21.60
N ARG A 144 15.09 -47.91 -20.31
CA ARG A 144 14.46 -49.09 -19.73
C ARG A 144 13.06 -49.32 -20.30
N TRP A 145 12.42 -48.24 -20.75
CA TRP A 145 11.05 -48.24 -21.26
C TRP A 145 10.97 -48.37 -22.78
N ASN A 146 12.07 -48.77 -23.43
CA ASN A 146 12.09 -49.07 -24.85
C ASN A 146 11.09 -50.19 -25.22
N GLY A 147 10.17 -49.87 -26.14
CA GLY A 147 9.10 -50.78 -26.55
C GLY A 147 7.96 -50.92 -25.54
N TYR A 148 7.84 -49.99 -24.59
CA TYR A 148 6.70 -49.94 -23.67
C TYR A 148 5.42 -49.59 -24.42
N ASP A 149 4.41 -50.46 -24.32
CA ASP A 149 3.08 -50.18 -24.84
C ASP A 149 2.27 -49.36 -23.81
N PRO A 150 1.89 -48.10 -24.11
CA PRO A 150 1.10 -47.26 -23.20
C PRO A 150 -0.23 -47.89 -22.78
N SER A 151 -0.79 -48.80 -23.59
CA SER A 151 -2.04 -49.49 -23.25
C SER A 151 -1.88 -50.36 -21.99
N THR A 152 -0.68 -50.87 -21.70
CA THR A 152 -0.42 -51.72 -20.53
C THR A 152 -0.54 -50.95 -19.21
N TYR A 153 -0.44 -49.61 -19.25
CA TYR A 153 -0.63 -48.75 -18.07
C TYR A 153 -2.06 -48.85 -17.51
N THR A 154 -3.04 -49.25 -18.34
CA THR A 154 -4.41 -49.52 -17.88
C THR A 154 -4.50 -50.55 -16.75
N ARG A 155 -3.58 -51.53 -16.71
CA ARG A 155 -3.51 -52.50 -15.60
C ARG A 155 -3.15 -51.83 -14.27
N VAL A 156 -2.21 -50.87 -14.32
CA VAL A 156 -1.83 -50.09 -13.14
C VAL A 156 -3.03 -49.27 -12.67
N ILE A 157 -3.74 -48.61 -13.59
CA ILE A 157 -4.96 -47.86 -13.27
C ILE A 157 -5.99 -48.77 -12.59
N ALA A 158 -6.27 -49.95 -13.15
CA ALA A 158 -7.21 -50.92 -12.58
C ALA A 158 -6.81 -51.39 -11.17
N ASP A 159 -5.51 -51.58 -10.91
CA ASP A 159 -5.01 -51.93 -9.57
C ASP A 159 -5.24 -50.80 -8.56
N TYR A 160 -5.08 -49.54 -8.96
CA TYR A 160 -5.39 -48.38 -8.12
C TYR A 160 -6.90 -48.22 -7.89
N GLU A 161 -7.72 -48.41 -8.92
CA GLU A 161 -9.18 -48.38 -8.82
C GLU A 161 -9.69 -49.45 -7.83
N ALA A 162 -9.22 -50.69 -7.96
CA ALA A 162 -9.57 -51.78 -7.04
C ALA A 162 -9.15 -51.46 -5.59
N ARG A 163 -7.99 -50.81 -5.40
CA ARG A 163 -7.52 -50.37 -4.08
C ARG A 163 -8.41 -49.27 -3.49
N GLU A 164 -8.81 -48.30 -4.29
CA GLU A 164 -9.72 -47.22 -3.86
C GLU A 164 -11.13 -47.75 -3.58
N GLU A 165 -11.63 -48.72 -4.34
CA GLU A 165 -12.89 -49.40 -4.04
C GLU A 165 -12.84 -50.16 -2.71
N ALA A 166 -11.75 -50.88 -2.44
CA ALA A 166 -11.54 -51.57 -1.18
C ALA A 166 -11.48 -50.58 0.00
N ARG A 167 -10.77 -49.44 -0.17
CA ARG A 167 -10.75 -48.35 0.81
C ARG A 167 -12.14 -47.79 1.07
N LYS A 168 -12.91 -47.51 0.02
CA LYS A 168 -14.28 -47.00 0.13
C LYS A 168 -15.22 -47.98 0.83
N LYS A 169 -15.10 -49.29 0.55
CA LYS A 169 -15.87 -50.34 1.26
C LYS A 169 -15.50 -50.38 2.73
N TYR A 170 -14.20 -50.37 3.05
CA TYR A 170 -13.72 -50.33 4.43
C TYR A 170 -14.23 -49.11 5.21
N LEU A 171 -14.21 -47.91 4.61
CA LEU A 171 -14.77 -46.69 5.21
C LEU A 171 -16.27 -46.82 5.48
N LYS A 172 -17.03 -47.38 4.53
CA LYS A 172 -18.47 -47.64 4.71
C LYS A 172 -18.74 -48.65 5.83
N GLU A 173 -17.97 -49.73 5.90
CA GLU A 173 -18.09 -50.72 6.98
C GLU A 173 -17.77 -50.10 8.34
N GLN A 174 -16.77 -49.22 8.43
CA GLN A 174 -16.50 -48.48 9.67
C GLN A 174 -17.64 -47.52 10.04
N GLN A 175 -18.22 -46.82 9.07
CA GLN A 175 -19.39 -45.96 9.31
C GLN A 175 -20.59 -46.77 9.81
N LEU A 176 -20.86 -47.93 9.20
CA LEU A 176 -21.93 -48.83 9.64
C LEU A 176 -21.68 -49.34 11.06
N LYS A 177 -20.46 -49.78 11.39
CA LYS A 177 -20.11 -50.17 12.76
C LYS A 177 -20.31 -49.05 13.77
N LYS A 178 -19.91 -47.81 13.44
CA LYS A 178 -20.16 -46.65 14.31
C LYS A 178 -21.64 -46.35 14.50
N LEU A 179 -22.47 -46.55 13.46
CA LEU A 179 -23.92 -46.40 13.57
C LEU A 179 -24.53 -47.51 14.43
N GLU A 180 -24.09 -48.76 14.25
CA GLU A 180 -24.50 -49.91 15.09
C GLU A 180 -24.09 -49.73 16.55
N GLU A 181 -22.87 -49.24 16.82
CA GLU A 181 -22.40 -48.89 18.16
C GLU A 181 -23.24 -47.75 18.78
N LYS A 182 -23.51 -46.67 18.03
CA LYS A 182 -24.39 -45.58 18.48
C LYS A 182 -25.83 -46.02 18.73
N ASP A 183 -26.36 -46.95 17.95
CA ASP A 183 -27.70 -47.50 18.17
C ASP A 183 -27.73 -48.49 19.34
N SER A 184 -26.60 -49.12 19.69
CA SER A 184 -26.45 -49.93 20.90
C SER A 184 -26.26 -49.11 22.19
N GLU A 185 -25.70 -47.89 22.10
CA GLU A 185 -25.53 -46.97 23.24
C GLU A 185 -26.76 -46.08 23.50
N LYS A 186 -27.73 -46.01 22.58
CA LYS A 186 -28.97 -45.20 22.73
C LYS A 186 -30.03 -45.77 23.68
N ASP A 187 -29.79 -46.91 24.32
CA ASP A 187 -30.70 -47.46 25.34
C ASP A 187 -30.42 -46.96 26.78
N VAL A 188 -29.50 -46.00 26.98
CA VAL A 188 -29.34 -45.29 28.27
C VAL A 188 -29.14 -43.78 28.05
N GLU A 189 -30.26 -43.05 28.19
CA GLU A 189 -30.41 -41.60 28.42
C GLU A 189 -30.12 -40.60 27.27
N ASN A 190 -31.09 -39.68 27.14
CA ASN A 190 -31.29 -38.68 26.11
C ASN A 190 -30.80 -37.30 26.58
N ALA A 191 -29.89 -36.62 25.86
CA ALA A 191 -29.79 -35.15 25.82
C ALA A 191 -28.77 -34.62 24.78
N GLY A 192 -29.29 -33.99 23.73
CA GLY A 192 -28.75 -32.86 22.95
C GLY A 192 -27.25 -32.65 22.76
N SER A 193 -26.80 -32.70 21.50
CA SER A 193 -26.08 -31.60 20.85
C SER A 193 -26.07 -31.79 19.34
N GLU A 194 -26.23 -30.68 18.66
CA GLU A 194 -26.36 -30.52 17.22
C GLU A 194 -25.08 -30.89 16.46
N ASP A 195 -25.29 -31.32 15.21
CA ASP A 195 -24.40 -31.22 14.07
C ASP A 195 -23.11 -30.40 14.30
N ASP A 196 -21.97 -31.08 14.43
CA ASP A 196 -20.64 -30.62 13.97
C ASP A 196 -19.54 -31.68 14.30
N GLU A 197 -19.64 -32.87 13.69
CA GLU A 197 -18.48 -33.74 13.52
C GLU A 197 -18.27 -34.03 12.03
N GLU A 198 -17.73 -33.03 11.37
CA GLU A 198 -17.21 -33.06 10.01
C GLU A 198 -16.23 -34.25 9.85
N ASP A 199 -16.67 -35.26 9.09
CA ASP A 199 -15.88 -36.11 8.20
C ASP A 199 -14.42 -36.47 8.58
N GLY A 200 -14.18 -36.91 9.82
CA GLY A 200 -12.88 -37.44 10.29
C GLY A 200 -12.39 -38.73 9.61
N LEU A 201 -12.98 -39.14 8.48
CA LEU A 201 -12.62 -40.33 7.69
C LEU A 201 -12.12 -40.00 6.28
N ARG A 202 -12.19 -38.73 5.86
CA ARG A 202 -11.32 -38.18 4.80
C ARG A 202 -10.13 -37.49 5.46
N ILE A 203 -9.29 -38.29 6.14
CA ILE A 203 -7.93 -37.85 6.42
C ILE A 203 -7.18 -37.91 5.09
N ASP A 204 -7.38 -36.90 4.26
CA ASP A 204 -6.34 -36.48 3.35
C ASP A 204 -5.15 -36.18 4.25
N GLU A 205 -4.08 -36.99 4.20
CA GLU A 205 -2.83 -36.79 4.98
C GLU A 205 -2.20 -35.39 4.78
N ALA A 206 -2.79 -34.54 3.91
CA ALA A 206 -2.39 -33.17 3.61
C ALA A 206 -3.23 -32.07 4.31
N LYS A 207 -4.35 -32.39 4.96
CA LYS A 207 -5.15 -31.40 5.72
C LYS A 207 -5.27 -31.82 7.18
N VAL A 208 -4.18 -31.62 7.93
CA VAL A 208 -4.29 -31.47 9.38
C VAL A 208 -4.98 -30.12 9.60
N ASP A 209 -6.19 -30.19 10.14
CA ASP A 209 -7.03 -29.02 10.43
C ASP A 209 -6.30 -28.07 11.39
N GLU A 210 -6.28 -26.76 11.09
CA GLU A 210 -5.47 -25.77 11.82
C GLU A 210 -5.92 -25.60 13.28
N SER A 211 -7.16 -25.98 13.58
CA SER A 211 -7.75 -26.03 14.92
C SER A 211 -7.03 -27.02 15.86
N ALA A 212 -6.50 -28.12 15.32
CA ALA A 212 -5.84 -29.19 16.09
C ALA A 212 -4.34 -28.92 16.38
N GLN A 213 -3.76 -27.84 15.84
CA GLN A 213 -2.35 -27.49 16.06
C GLN A 213 -2.12 -26.57 17.28
N MET A 214 -3.17 -26.13 17.98
CA MET A 214 -3.00 -25.34 19.21
C MET A 214 -2.55 -26.20 20.40
N ASP A 215 -2.68 -27.53 20.30
CA ASP A 215 -2.18 -28.49 21.28
C ASP A 215 -0.73 -28.90 20.98
N PHE A 216 0.21 -28.09 21.47
CA PHE A 216 1.65 -28.30 21.35
C PHE A 216 2.18 -29.52 22.15
N ALA A 217 1.31 -30.27 22.83
CA ALA A 217 1.68 -31.36 23.71
C ALA A 217 1.12 -32.69 23.16
N LYS A 218 2.02 -33.52 22.63
CA LYS A 218 1.85 -34.95 22.31
C LYS A 218 1.30 -35.32 20.92
N VAL A 219 2.15 -35.20 19.90
CA VAL A 219 2.01 -35.98 18.65
C VAL A 219 2.72 -37.33 18.84
N GLU A 220 1.97 -38.40 19.16
CA GLU A 220 2.51 -39.76 19.37
C GLU A 220 2.53 -40.64 18.11
N LYS A 221 1.98 -40.21 16.97
CA LYS A 221 2.00 -41.01 15.73
C LYS A 221 3.14 -40.61 14.81
N ARG A 222 4.19 -41.44 14.80
CA ARG A 222 5.27 -41.41 13.81
C ARG A 222 4.75 -41.85 12.43
N VAL A 223 4.43 -40.90 11.57
CA VAL A 223 4.34 -41.16 10.13
C VAL A 223 5.77 -41.23 9.59
N ARG A 224 6.26 -42.44 9.31
CA ARG A 224 7.53 -42.66 8.60
C ARG A 224 7.34 -42.28 7.14
N THR A 225 7.75 -41.08 6.76
CA THR A 225 8.12 -40.84 5.36
C THR A 225 9.42 -41.59 5.07
N THR A 226 9.56 -42.14 3.87
CA THR A 226 10.71 -42.95 3.43
C THR A 226 12.03 -42.17 3.33
N GLY A 227 12.03 -40.88 3.69
CA GLY A 227 13.13 -39.94 3.45
C GLY A 227 13.77 -39.31 4.69
N GLY A 228 13.58 -39.87 5.91
CA GLY A 228 14.44 -39.53 7.06
C GLY A 228 14.55 -38.03 7.42
N GLY A 229 13.49 -37.24 7.18
CA GLY A 229 13.42 -35.82 7.56
C GLY A 229 12.84 -35.63 8.96
N SER A 230 13.42 -34.70 9.71
CA SER A 230 13.06 -34.31 11.09
C SER A 230 11.55 -34.16 11.33
N THR A 231 11.10 -34.66 12.48
CA THR A 231 9.73 -34.63 13.02
C THR A 231 9.27 -33.23 13.49
N GLY A 232 9.57 -32.20 12.72
CA GLY A 232 8.88 -30.91 12.81
C GLY A 232 7.84 -30.85 11.72
N THR A 233 6.67 -30.27 11.98
CA THR A 233 5.76 -29.83 10.92
C THR A 233 6.45 -28.72 10.14
N VAL A 234 7.34 -29.10 9.21
CA VAL A 234 7.97 -28.17 8.27
C VAL A 234 6.87 -27.76 7.30
N ARG A 235 6.02 -26.83 7.72
CA ARG A 235 5.10 -26.14 6.82
C ARG A 235 5.96 -25.49 5.75
N ASN A 236 5.58 -25.68 4.49
CA ASN A 236 6.22 -24.95 3.41
C ASN A 236 6.05 -23.45 3.70
N LEU A 237 7.18 -22.73 3.77
CA LEU A 237 7.18 -21.28 4.03
C LEU A 237 6.50 -20.47 2.91
N ARG A 238 6.30 -21.09 1.75
CA ARG A 238 5.57 -20.49 0.64
C ARG A 238 4.07 -20.57 0.93
N ILE A 239 3.47 -19.40 1.06
CA ILE A 239 2.03 -19.18 1.08
C ILE A 239 1.46 -19.69 -0.26
N ARG A 240 0.45 -20.56 -0.21
CA ARG A 240 -0.09 -21.25 -1.39
C ARG A 240 -1.15 -20.41 -2.09
N GLU A 241 -1.80 -19.53 -1.34
CA GLU A 241 -2.79 -18.54 -1.75
C GLU A 241 -2.16 -17.49 -2.68
N ASP A 242 -0.89 -17.15 -2.43
CA ASP A 242 -0.13 -16.19 -3.24
C ASP A 242 0.46 -16.85 -4.49
N THR A 243 -0.12 -16.51 -5.65
CA THR A 243 0.41 -16.92 -6.94
C THR A 243 1.72 -16.18 -7.25
N ALA A 244 2.69 -16.88 -7.81
CA ALA A 244 3.94 -16.23 -8.23
C ALA A 244 3.67 -15.38 -9.47
N LYS A 245 4.33 -14.21 -9.57
CA LYS A 245 4.11 -13.24 -10.66
C LYS A 245 4.17 -13.87 -12.06
N TYR A 246 5.17 -14.70 -12.34
CA TYR A 246 5.35 -15.37 -13.64
C TYR A 246 4.34 -16.49 -13.95
N LEU A 247 3.46 -16.84 -12.99
CA LEU A 247 2.37 -17.80 -13.20
C LEU A 247 1.04 -17.09 -13.46
N LEU A 248 0.98 -15.75 -13.34
CA LEU A 248 -0.23 -14.98 -13.64
C LEU A 248 -0.61 -15.10 -15.12
N ASN A 249 0.39 -15.13 -16.00
CA ASN A 249 0.21 -15.42 -17.42
C ASN A 249 1.31 -16.41 -17.87
N LEU A 250 0.90 -17.53 -18.46
CA LEU A 250 1.77 -18.61 -18.94
C LEU A 250 2.24 -18.40 -20.39
N ASP A 251 1.70 -17.39 -21.08
CA ASP A 251 2.12 -17.04 -22.43
C ASP A 251 3.56 -16.53 -22.42
N VAL A 252 4.38 -17.06 -23.34
CA VAL A 252 5.81 -16.75 -23.45
C VAL A 252 6.07 -15.26 -23.72
N ASN A 253 5.14 -14.61 -24.41
CA ASN A 253 5.22 -13.20 -24.82
C ASN A 253 4.43 -12.26 -23.91
N SER A 254 4.11 -12.68 -22.68
CA SER A 254 3.45 -11.84 -21.68
C SER A 254 4.45 -10.82 -21.07
N ALA A 255 4.35 -10.54 -19.78
CA ALA A 255 5.27 -9.63 -19.11
C ALA A 255 6.58 -10.35 -18.70
N TYR A 256 7.71 -9.71 -19.01
CA TYR A 256 9.02 -10.22 -18.58
C TYR A 256 9.16 -10.19 -17.06
N TYR A 257 9.41 -11.36 -16.48
CA TYR A 257 9.77 -11.54 -15.08
C TYR A 257 11.28 -11.74 -14.95
N ASP A 258 11.95 -10.86 -14.21
CA ASP A 258 13.36 -11.04 -13.86
C ASP A 258 13.47 -11.96 -12.63
N PRO A 259 13.93 -13.22 -12.77
CA PRO A 259 14.05 -14.14 -11.64
C PRO A 259 15.14 -13.74 -10.64
N LYS A 260 16.09 -12.88 -11.03
CA LYS A 260 17.19 -12.45 -10.16
C LYS A 260 16.69 -11.48 -9.09
N THR A 261 16.01 -10.42 -9.51
CA THR A 261 15.43 -9.41 -8.63
C THR A 261 14.01 -9.74 -8.19
N ARG A 262 13.39 -10.77 -8.79
CA ARG A 262 12.00 -11.18 -8.56
C ARG A 262 10.99 -10.07 -8.86
N SER A 263 11.29 -9.27 -9.90
CA SER A 263 10.47 -8.14 -10.32
C SER A 263 9.82 -8.40 -11.68
N MET A 264 8.55 -8.01 -11.80
CA MET A 264 7.82 -8.00 -13.08
C MET A 264 7.43 -6.56 -13.36
N ARG A 265 7.89 -6.03 -14.50
CA ARG A 265 7.81 -4.58 -14.76
C ARG A 265 6.45 -4.19 -15.29
N GLU A 266 6.05 -4.85 -16.38
CA GLU A 266 4.78 -4.63 -17.07
C GLU A 266 3.65 -5.46 -16.47
N ASP A 267 2.41 -5.11 -16.80
CA ASP A 267 1.22 -5.87 -16.44
C ASP A 267 1.19 -7.19 -17.24
N PRO A 268 1.11 -8.37 -16.59
CA PRO A 268 0.98 -9.65 -17.29
C PRO A 268 -0.36 -9.84 -18.01
N LEU A 269 -1.41 -9.08 -17.64
CA LEU A 269 -2.76 -9.19 -18.19
C LEU A 269 -3.31 -7.81 -18.57
N PRO A 270 -2.76 -7.11 -19.59
CA PRO A 270 -3.15 -5.74 -19.90
C PRO A 270 -4.64 -5.60 -20.24
N ASP A 271 -5.22 -6.57 -20.95
CA ASP A 271 -6.59 -6.50 -21.50
C ASP A 271 -7.70 -6.82 -20.48
N ALA A 272 -7.36 -7.34 -19.28
CA ALA A 272 -8.35 -7.64 -18.26
C ALA A 272 -8.87 -6.37 -17.57
N ASP A 273 -10.02 -6.47 -16.89
CA ASP A 273 -10.61 -5.34 -16.15
C ASP A 273 -9.72 -4.96 -14.95
N PRO A 274 -9.33 -3.67 -14.78
CA PRO A 274 -8.52 -3.21 -13.65
C PRO A 274 -9.02 -3.57 -12.24
N ASN A 275 -10.34 -3.73 -12.04
CA ASN A 275 -10.88 -4.04 -10.71
C ASN A 275 -10.69 -5.50 -10.29
N ASP A 276 -10.65 -6.41 -11.26
CA ASP A 276 -10.49 -7.84 -11.02
C ASP A 276 -9.01 -8.26 -10.96
N LYS A 277 -8.09 -7.35 -11.33
CA LYS A 277 -6.65 -7.59 -11.31
C LYS A 277 -6.09 -7.52 -9.90
N PHE A 278 -5.57 -8.64 -9.44
CA PHE A 278 -4.75 -8.69 -8.22
C PHE A 278 -3.39 -7.97 -8.39
N TYR A 279 -2.83 -7.95 -9.60
CA TYR A 279 -1.51 -7.40 -9.87
C TYR A 279 -1.45 -6.71 -11.23
N VAL A 280 -0.97 -5.46 -11.27
CA VAL A 280 -0.95 -4.57 -12.44
C VAL A 280 0.49 -4.23 -12.88
N GLY A 281 1.49 -4.96 -12.36
CA GLY A 281 2.92 -4.71 -12.64
C GLY A 281 3.61 -3.80 -11.61
N ASP A 282 4.92 -3.99 -11.44
CA ASP A 282 5.70 -3.22 -10.47
C ASP A 282 5.85 -1.74 -10.90
N ASN A 283 5.78 -1.42 -12.20
CA ASN A 283 5.88 -0.04 -12.68
C ASN A 283 4.71 0.83 -12.16
N GLN A 284 3.49 0.29 -12.17
CA GLN A 284 2.31 1.00 -11.68
C GLN A 284 2.44 1.27 -10.18
N ASN A 285 2.81 0.25 -9.40
CA ASN A 285 3.00 0.37 -7.95
C ASN A 285 4.10 1.38 -7.60
N ARG A 286 5.18 1.48 -8.40
CA ARG A 286 6.27 2.45 -8.21
C ARG A 286 5.85 3.91 -8.47
N LEU A 287 4.85 4.14 -9.32
CA LEU A 287 4.38 5.47 -9.68
C LEU A 287 3.19 5.94 -8.83
N SER A 288 2.44 5.01 -8.24
CA SER A 288 1.24 5.28 -7.46
C SER A 288 1.51 5.82 -6.05
N GLY A 289 0.47 6.40 -5.44
CA GLY A 289 0.46 6.82 -4.04
C GLY A 289 1.35 8.04 -3.75
N GLN A 290 2.02 8.01 -2.59
CA GLN A 290 2.87 9.11 -2.11
C GLN A 290 4.07 9.41 -3.02
N ALA A 291 4.48 8.46 -3.86
CA ALA A 291 5.56 8.68 -4.83
C ALA A 291 5.21 9.79 -5.83
N LEU A 292 3.95 9.87 -6.26
CA LEU A 292 3.47 10.90 -7.17
C LEU A 292 3.47 12.27 -6.49
N GLU A 293 2.95 12.34 -5.26
CA GLU A 293 2.93 13.57 -4.46
C GLU A 293 4.35 14.09 -4.19
N PHE A 294 5.27 13.18 -3.85
CA PHE A 294 6.69 13.50 -3.64
C PHE A 294 7.34 14.02 -4.93
N LYS A 295 7.03 13.44 -6.09
CA LYS A 295 7.49 13.95 -7.39
C LYS A 295 6.97 15.36 -7.67
N GLN A 296 5.68 15.61 -7.46
CA GLN A 296 5.10 16.95 -7.63
C GLN A 296 5.75 17.98 -6.70
N LEU A 297 6.02 17.58 -5.45
CA LEU A 297 6.71 18.42 -4.48
C LEU A 297 8.14 18.74 -4.96
N ASN A 298 8.90 17.74 -5.45
CA ASN A 298 10.23 17.96 -6.01
C ASN A 298 10.19 18.92 -7.22
N ILE A 299 9.22 18.77 -8.12
CA ILE A 299 9.03 19.69 -9.25
C ILE A 299 8.78 21.12 -8.73
N HIS A 300 7.89 21.28 -7.74
CA HIS A 300 7.63 22.58 -7.13
C HIS A 300 8.89 23.18 -6.47
N ALA A 301 9.70 22.36 -5.80
CA ALA A 301 10.96 22.81 -5.20
C ALA A 301 11.95 23.31 -6.26
N TRP A 302 12.08 22.61 -7.39
CA TRP A 302 12.90 23.07 -8.52
C TRP A 302 12.37 24.35 -9.15
N GLU A 303 11.07 24.45 -9.40
CA GLU A 303 10.45 25.66 -9.95
C GLU A 303 10.61 26.88 -9.01
N ALA A 304 10.56 26.65 -7.70
CA ALA A 304 10.74 27.71 -6.72
C ALA A 304 12.21 28.11 -6.58
N PHE A 305 13.13 27.15 -6.70
CA PHE A 305 14.56 27.39 -6.78
C PHE A 305 14.94 28.23 -8.01
N ASP A 306 14.38 27.92 -9.18
CA ASP A 306 14.57 28.71 -10.41
C ASP A 306 14.00 30.14 -10.27
N LYS A 307 12.97 30.33 -9.45
CA LYS A 307 12.42 31.65 -9.08
C LYS A 307 13.24 32.38 -8.01
N GLY A 308 14.30 31.77 -7.48
CA GLY A 308 15.18 32.34 -6.48
C GLY A 308 14.76 32.13 -5.01
N GLN A 309 13.85 31.18 -4.74
CA GLN A 309 13.55 30.75 -3.37
C GLN A 309 14.44 29.57 -2.98
N ASP A 310 15.18 29.70 -1.88
CA ASP A 310 16.03 28.63 -1.34
C ASP A 310 15.18 27.56 -0.64
N ILE A 311 14.57 26.68 -1.44
CA ILE A 311 13.76 25.56 -0.96
C ILE A 311 14.43 24.29 -1.45
N HIS A 312 14.87 23.44 -0.51
CA HIS A 312 15.48 22.17 -0.86
C HIS A 312 14.80 21.02 -0.11
N MET A 313 14.32 20.06 -0.87
CA MET A 313 13.49 18.97 -0.36
C MET A 313 14.19 18.08 0.66
N GLN A 314 15.45 17.73 0.43
CA GLN A 314 16.21 16.88 1.34
C GLN A 314 16.83 17.66 2.51
N ALA A 315 16.97 18.99 2.40
CA ALA A 315 17.62 19.80 3.42
C ALA A 315 16.60 20.34 4.44
N ALA A 316 15.45 20.81 3.95
CA ALA A 316 14.35 21.33 4.75
C ALA A 316 13.00 20.77 4.26
N PRO A 317 12.74 19.45 4.44
CA PRO A 317 11.54 18.79 3.92
C PRO A 317 10.24 19.37 4.48
N SER A 318 10.20 19.70 5.78
CA SER A 318 9.02 20.28 6.43
C SER A 318 8.70 21.66 5.90
N GLN A 319 9.72 22.50 5.66
CA GLN A 319 9.55 23.81 5.04
C GLN A 319 9.01 23.66 3.61
N ALA A 320 9.59 22.78 2.81
CA ALA A 320 9.15 22.52 1.44
C ALA A 320 7.70 22.01 1.39
N GLU A 321 7.30 21.15 2.33
CA GLU A 321 5.93 20.63 2.44
C GLU A 321 4.92 21.71 2.85
N LEU A 322 5.24 22.55 3.85
CA LEU A 322 4.39 23.68 4.25
C LEU A 322 4.21 24.69 3.11
N LEU A 323 5.29 25.01 2.41
CA LEU A 323 5.25 25.89 1.24
C LEU A 323 4.41 25.27 0.12
N TYR A 324 4.54 23.97 -0.14
CA TYR A 324 3.74 23.26 -1.13
C TYR A 324 2.25 23.20 -0.77
N LYS A 325 1.90 23.01 0.50
CA LYS A 325 0.51 23.12 0.98
C LYS A 325 -0.04 24.53 0.76
N SER A 326 0.74 25.56 1.12
CA SER A 326 0.35 26.95 0.88
C SER A 326 0.17 27.23 -0.62
N PHE A 327 1.00 26.62 -1.47
CA PHE A 327 0.92 26.72 -2.92
C PHE A 327 -0.34 26.04 -3.45
N LYS A 328 -0.72 24.84 -2.95
CA LYS A 328 -1.99 24.18 -3.33
C LYS A 328 -3.20 25.06 -3.01
N ILE A 329 -3.27 25.62 -1.81
CA ILE A 329 -4.35 26.52 -1.40
C ILE A 329 -4.41 27.74 -2.32
N LYS A 330 -3.26 28.40 -2.57
CA LYS A 330 -3.19 29.55 -3.49
C LYS A 330 -3.57 29.17 -4.91
N LYS A 331 -3.19 27.98 -5.38
CA LYS A 331 -3.52 27.47 -6.73
C LYS A 331 -5.01 27.23 -6.87
N GLU A 332 -5.69 26.76 -5.83
CA GLU A 332 -7.16 26.60 -5.83
C GLU A 332 -7.87 27.96 -5.84
N MET A 333 -7.43 28.91 -5.02
CA MET A 333 -7.95 30.29 -5.03
C MET A 333 -7.76 30.96 -6.40
N LEU A 334 -6.59 30.81 -7.02
CA LEU A 334 -6.34 31.33 -8.36
C LEU A 334 -7.21 30.64 -9.42
N LYS A 335 -7.50 29.34 -9.26
CA LYS A 335 -8.43 28.62 -10.15
C LYS A 335 -9.86 29.12 -9.99
N SER A 336 -10.34 29.41 -8.77
CA SER A 336 -11.68 29.98 -8.58
C SER A 336 -11.74 31.40 -9.15
N GLU A 337 -10.78 32.27 -8.84
CA GLU A 337 -10.73 33.61 -9.43
C GLU A 337 -10.65 33.57 -10.96
N HIS A 338 -9.92 32.61 -11.53
CA HIS A 338 -9.85 32.45 -12.97
C HIS A 338 -11.18 31.99 -13.56
N LYS A 339 -11.89 31.06 -12.89
CA LYS A 339 -13.24 30.66 -13.28
C LYS A 339 -14.21 31.83 -13.19
N ASP A 340 -14.15 32.63 -12.13
CA ASP A 340 -15.03 33.80 -11.94
C ASP A 340 -14.76 34.86 -13.01
N LYS A 341 -13.49 35.17 -13.30
CA LYS A 341 -13.08 36.08 -14.40
C LYS A 341 -13.53 35.56 -15.77
N ILE A 342 -13.52 34.24 -15.98
CA ILE A 342 -14.07 33.64 -17.21
C ILE A 342 -15.58 33.81 -17.24
N MET A 343 -16.28 33.53 -16.14
CA MET A 343 -17.73 33.68 -16.03
C MET A 343 -18.18 35.13 -16.24
N GLU A 344 -17.47 36.12 -15.69
CA GLU A 344 -17.77 37.54 -15.89
C GLU A 344 -17.58 37.97 -17.36
N LYS A 345 -16.58 37.42 -18.05
CA LYS A 345 -16.26 37.81 -19.44
C LYS A 345 -17.12 37.12 -20.48
N TYR A 346 -17.44 35.85 -20.26
CA TYR A 346 -18.09 35.00 -21.26
C TYR A 346 -19.51 34.57 -20.86
N GLY A 347 -19.95 34.89 -19.64
CA GLY A 347 -21.21 34.41 -19.08
C GLY A 347 -21.17 32.91 -18.78
N ASN A 348 -22.16 32.42 -18.04
CA ASN A 348 -22.35 30.99 -17.83
C ASN A 348 -23.44 30.49 -18.80
N ALA A 349 -23.06 29.78 -19.86
CA ALA A 349 -24.03 29.26 -20.82
C ALA A 349 -25.01 28.23 -20.21
N ALA A 350 -24.72 27.72 -19.01
CA ALA A 350 -25.57 26.79 -18.27
C ALA A 350 -26.43 27.47 -17.18
N SER A 351 -26.24 28.76 -16.88
CA SER A 351 -27.26 29.49 -16.14
C SER A 351 -28.38 29.83 -17.12
N GLU A 352 -29.57 29.27 -16.90
CA GLU A 352 -30.80 29.85 -17.42
C GLU A 352 -30.98 31.20 -16.74
N ASP A 353 -30.27 32.22 -17.23
CA ASP A 353 -30.55 33.59 -16.90
C ASP A 353 -32.01 33.80 -17.32
N THR A 354 -32.90 33.85 -16.32
CA THR A 354 -34.31 34.14 -16.57
C THR A 354 -34.34 35.54 -17.16
N MET A 355 -34.48 35.61 -18.48
CA MET A 355 -34.56 36.86 -19.20
C MET A 355 -35.56 37.75 -18.46
N PRO A 356 -35.24 39.05 -18.22
CA PRO A 356 -36.13 39.93 -17.48
C PRO A 356 -37.52 39.84 -18.10
N ARG A 357 -38.55 39.73 -17.25
CA ARG A 357 -39.93 39.37 -17.66
C ARG A 357 -40.48 40.23 -18.81
N GLU A 358 -39.97 41.45 -18.97
CA GLU A 358 -40.27 42.37 -20.06
C GLU A 358 -39.82 41.87 -21.45
N LEU A 359 -38.67 41.19 -21.53
CA LEU A 359 -38.17 40.58 -22.78
C LEU A 359 -38.82 39.23 -23.08
N LEU A 360 -39.29 38.53 -22.04
CA LEU A 360 -39.97 37.23 -22.19
C LEU A 360 -41.38 37.38 -22.77
N LEU A 361 -42.05 38.52 -22.54
CA LEU A 361 -43.43 38.78 -22.99
C LEU A 361 -43.57 39.58 -24.28
N GLY A 362 -42.47 40.04 -24.91
CA GLY A 362 -42.41 40.50 -26.32
C GLY A 362 -43.36 41.63 -26.78
N GLN A 363 -44.25 42.16 -25.94
CA GLN A 363 -45.19 43.22 -26.27
C GLN A 363 -45.06 44.35 -25.26
N SER A 364 -44.60 45.52 -25.72
CA SER A 364 -44.44 46.74 -24.92
C SER A 364 -45.61 47.72 -25.09
N GLU A 365 -46.83 47.21 -25.32
CA GLU A 365 -48.01 48.07 -25.40
C GLU A 365 -48.56 48.32 -23.98
N ARG A 366 -48.01 49.35 -23.32
CA ARG A 366 -48.67 49.94 -22.14
C ARG A 366 -49.75 50.91 -22.65
N GLU A 367 -51.02 50.52 -22.54
CA GLU A 367 -52.14 51.42 -22.80
C GLU A 367 -52.16 52.54 -21.75
N ILE A 368 -51.98 53.78 -22.20
CA ILE A 368 -52.11 54.99 -21.40
C ILE A 368 -53.40 55.68 -21.87
N GLU A 369 -54.45 55.59 -21.06
CA GLU A 369 -55.71 56.26 -21.36
C GLU A 369 -55.65 57.70 -20.85
N TYR A 370 -55.83 58.67 -21.75
CA TYR A 370 -55.92 60.09 -21.43
C TYR A 370 -57.38 60.55 -21.39
N ASP A 371 -57.74 61.32 -20.37
CA ASP A 371 -58.99 62.06 -20.35
C ASP A 371 -59.00 63.16 -21.44
N ARG A 372 -60.17 63.72 -21.78
CA ARG A 372 -60.31 64.81 -22.76
C ARG A 372 -59.50 66.08 -22.43
N THR A 373 -59.01 66.18 -21.20
CA THR A 373 -58.16 67.26 -20.68
C THR A 373 -56.67 66.89 -20.61
N GLY A 374 -56.27 65.71 -21.10
CA GLY A 374 -54.88 65.25 -21.14
C GLY A 374 -54.36 64.63 -19.84
N ARG A 375 -55.24 64.33 -18.87
CA ARG A 375 -54.86 63.68 -17.60
C ARG A 375 -54.92 62.16 -17.74
N ILE A 376 -53.88 61.47 -17.31
CA ILE A 376 -53.78 60.00 -17.41
C ILE A 376 -54.73 59.35 -16.39
N ILE A 377 -55.62 58.47 -16.84
CA ILE A 377 -56.62 57.77 -15.99
C ILE A 377 -56.12 56.37 -15.61
N LYS A 378 -55.45 55.67 -16.53
CA LYS A 378 -54.90 54.32 -16.33
C LYS A 378 -53.52 54.19 -16.98
N GLY A 379 -52.65 53.40 -16.35
CA GLY A 379 -51.32 53.07 -16.87
C GLY A 379 -50.15 53.80 -16.20
N GLN A 380 -50.39 54.59 -15.14
CA GLN A 380 -49.33 55.21 -14.36
C GLN A 380 -49.10 54.46 -13.05
N ASP A 381 -47.88 53.93 -12.87
CA ASP A 381 -47.45 53.32 -11.61
C ASP A 381 -47.65 54.32 -10.47
N VAL A 382 -48.32 53.89 -9.41
CA VAL A 382 -48.62 54.74 -8.24
C VAL A 382 -47.31 55.10 -7.57
N SER A 383 -46.82 56.31 -7.82
CA SER A 383 -45.71 56.86 -7.04
C SER A 383 -46.18 57.06 -5.60
N LEU A 384 -45.53 56.42 -4.64
CA LEU A 384 -45.78 56.61 -3.22
C LEU A 384 -45.65 58.11 -2.88
N PRO A 385 -46.63 58.73 -2.21
CA PRO A 385 -46.58 60.16 -1.88
C PRO A 385 -45.47 60.40 -0.84
N LYS A 386 -44.44 61.17 -1.23
CA LYS A 386 -43.43 61.68 -0.30
C LYS A 386 -44.05 62.80 0.55
N SER A 387 -43.78 62.85 1.85
CA SER A 387 -44.26 63.94 2.69
C SER A 387 -43.58 65.27 2.35
N LYS A 388 -44.14 66.38 2.86
CA LYS A 388 -43.62 67.75 2.66
C LYS A 388 -42.20 67.95 3.23
N TYR A 389 -41.74 67.04 4.07
CA TYR A 389 -40.43 67.09 4.71
C TYR A 389 -39.44 66.23 3.92
N GLU A 390 -38.18 66.62 3.93
CA GLU A 390 -37.09 65.80 3.38
C GLU A 390 -36.97 64.50 4.20
N GLU A 391 -37.56 63.43 3.66
CA GLU A 391 -37.40 62.07 4.18
C GLU A 391 -35.98 61.56 3.89
N ASP A 392 -35.47 60.66 4.73
CA ASP A 392 -34.19 59.98 4.53
C ASP A 392 -32.93 60.89 4.54
N ILE A 393 -32.94 62.00 5.31
CA ILE A 393 -31.70 62.71 5.63
C ILE A 393 -30.90 61.92 6.67
N PHE A 394 -29.89 61.21 6.17
CA PHE A 394 -28.93 60.50 7.00
C PHE A 394 -27.77 61.40 7.40
N ILE A 395 -27.69 61.73 8.69
CA ILE A 395 -26.59 62.52 9.24
C ILE A 395 -25.40 61.57 9.48
N ASN A 396 -24.19 61.96 9.12
CA ASN A 396 -22.91 61.31 9.49
C ASN A 396 -22.86 59.77 9.31
N ASN A 397 -23.24 59.28 8.12
CA ASN A 397 -23.16 57.87 7.69
C ASN A 397 -24.04 56.88 8.48
N HIS A 398 -25.10 57.35 9.14
CA HIS A 398 -26.12 56.46 9.70
C HIS A 398 -27.07 55.95 8.60
N THR A 399 -27.61 54.74 8.72
CA THR A 399 -28.61 54.20 7.76
C THR A 399 -30.06 54.46 8.19
N THR A 400 -30.24 55.15 9.32
CA THR A 400 -31.55 55.43 9.92
C THR A 400 -31.58 56.84 10.47
N VAL A 401 -32.74 57.49 10.44
CA VAL A 401 -32.94 58.86 10.94
C VAL A 401 -32.80 58.92 12.46
N TRP A 402 -32.35 60.06 12.99
CA TRP A 402 -32.31 60.32 14.44
C TRP A 402 -33.71 60.22 15.06
N GLY A 403 -33.86 59.45 16.14
CA GLY A 403 -35.17 59.17 16.76
C GLY A 403 -35.82 57.88 16.28
N SER A 404 -35.15 57.12 15.41
CA SER A 404 -35.58 55.76 14.99
C SER A 404 -35.40 54.70 16.09
N TRP A 405 -34.72 55.03 17.19
CA TRP A 405 -34.50 54.15 18.34
C TRP A 405 -34.75 54.90 19.66
N TRP A 406 -35.32 54.22 20.65
CA TRP A 406 -35.63 54.78 21.97
C TRP A 406 -35.17 53.81 23.07
N LYS A 407 -34.28 54.32 23.93
CA LYS A 407 -33.51 53.71 25.03
C LYS A 407 -33.64 54.51 26.34
N ASP A 408 -34.29 54.05 27.42
CA ASP A 408 -34.17 54.68 28.76
C ASP A 408 -34.32 56.21 28.78
N HIS A 409 -35.43 56.73 28.25
CA HIS A 409 -35.72 58.18 28.11
C HIS A 409 -34.82 58.96 27.13
N GLN A 410 -34.04 58.29 26.30
CA GLN A 410 -33.18 58.90 25.28
C GLN A 410 -33.52 58.39 23.87
N TRP A 411 -33.54 59.32 22.92
CA TRP A 411 -33.65 59.04 21.49
C TRP A 411 -32.28 58.73 20.90
N GLY A 412 -32.23 57.82 19.93
CA GLY A 412 -30.99 57.43 19.25
C GLY A 412 -31.22 56.97 17.81
N TYR A 413 -30.15 56.48 17.19
CA TYR A 413 -30.18 55.87 15.86
C TYR A 413 -30.39 54.35 15.96
N LYS A 414 -31.28 53.77 15.15
CA LYS A 414 -31.52 52.32 15.13
C LYS A 414 -30.33 51.52 14.60
N CYS A 415 -29.57 52.06 13.66
CA CYS A 415 -28.42 51.38 13.07
C CYS A 415 -27.26 51.12 14.05
N CYS A 416 -27.04 52.03 15.00
CA CYS A 416 -25.87 52.03 15.87
C CYS A 416 -26.22 52.08 17.38
N LYS A 417 -27.51 52.19 17.73
CA LYS A 417 -28.07 52.38 19.10
C LYS A 417 -27.44 53.53 19.90
N GLN A 418 -26.72 54.45 19.25
CA GLN A 418 -26.11 55.62 19.89
C GLN A 418 -27.17 56.67 20.23
N THR A 419 -27.05 57.28 21.42
CA THR A 419 -27.97 58.30 21.96
C THR A 419 -27.43 59.73 21.86
N ILE A 420 -26.36 59.95 21.07
CA ILE A 420 -25.79 61.30 20.83
C ILE A 420 -26.11 61.74 19.39
N LYS A 421 -26.74 62.91 19.23
CA LYS A 421 -27.08 63.45 17.92
C LYS A 421 -25.79 63.91 17.21
N ASN A 422 -25.65 63.58 15.93
CA ASN A 422 -24.48 63.86 15.06
C ASN A 422 -23.19 63.06 15.34
N SER A 423 -23.21 61.97 16.11
CA SER A 423 -22.08 61.03 16.14
C SER A 423 -21.93 60.28 14.81
N TYR A 424 -20.74 59.76 14.51
CA TYR A 424 -20.54 58.84 13.37
C TYR A 424 -21.06 57.44 13.70
N CYS A 425 -21.64 56.75 12.71
CA CYS A 425 -22.17 55.40 12.94
C CYS A 425 -21.03 54.40 13.17
N THR A 426 -21.09 53.69 14.29
CA THR A 426 -20.17 52.62 14.71
C THR A 426 -20.57 51.21 14.21
N GLY A 427 -21.56 51.11 13.32
CA GLY A 427 -22.18 49.85 12.88
C GLY A 427 -22.58 48.90 14.03
N LEU A 428 -22.51 47.59 13.74
CA LEU A 428 -22.76 46.50 14.69
C LEU A 428 -21.77 46.50 15.87
N ALA A 429 -20.52 46.93 15.64
CA ALA A 429 -19.49 46.99 16.68
C ALA A 429 -19.88 47.92 17.85
N GLY A 430 -20.65 48.98 17.58
CA GLY A 430 -21.17 49.85 18.65
C GLY A 430 -22.23 49.18 19.52
N ILE A 431 -23.01 48.25 18.97
CA ILE A 431 -24.04 47.51 19.70
C ILE A 431 -23.36 46.49 20.61
N GLU A 432 -22.40 45.75 20.09
CA GLU A 432 -21.61 44.77 20.86
C GLU A 432 -20.83 45.44 22.00
N ALA A 433 -20.21 46.59 21.73
CA ALA A 433 -19.50 47.35 22.77
C ALA A 433 -20.45 47.88 23.86
N ALA A 434 -21.65 48.34 23.49
CA ALA A 434 -22.65 48.78 24.45
C ALA A 434 -23.19 47.64 25.32
N GLU A 435 -23.45 46.47 24.72
CA GLU A 435 -23.90 45.26 25.44
C GLU A 435 -22.80 44.74 26.37
N ALA A 436 -21.55 44.66 25.90
CA ALA A 436 -20.41 44.31 26.73
C ALA A 436 -20.19 45.29 27.90
N SER A 437 -20.38 46.60 27.68
CA SER A 437 -20.30 47.59 28.75
C SER A 437 -21.41 47.44 29.80
N ALA A 438 -22.63 47.11 29.35
CA ALA A 438 -23.77 46.86 30.23
C ALA A 438 -23.56 45.59 31.06
N ASP A 439 -23.00 44.54 30.46
CA ASP A 439 -22.69 43.29 31.15
C ASP A 439 -21.54 43.47 32.14
N LEU A 440 -20.52 44.30 31.82
CA LEU A 440 -19.50 44.71 32.78
C LEU A 440 -20.07 45.50 33.96
N MET A 441 -21.02 46.42 33.72
CA MET A 441 -21.70 47.14 34.81
C MET A 441 -22.54 46.21 35.69
N LYS A 442 -23.27 45.26 35.10
CA LYS A 442 -24.00 44.22 35.84
C LYS A 442 -23.06 43.33 36.64
N ALA A 443 -21.93 42.92 36.07
CA ALA A 443 -20.93 42.13 36.77
C ALA A 443 -20.30 42.91 37.94
N ASN A 444 -20.05 44.21 37.77
CA ASN A 444 -19.56 45.06 38.86
C ASN A 444 -20.63 45.29 39.95
N MET A 445 -21.90 45.46 39.58
CA MET A 445 -23.01 45.52 40.52
C MET A 445 -23.15 44.22 41.30
N ALA A 446 -23.11 43.07 40.62
CA ALA A 446 -23.16 41.76 41.26
C ALA A 446 -21.94 41.50 42.17
N ARG A 447 -20.73 41.95 41.79
CA ARG A 447 -19.55 41.90 42.67
C ARG A 447 -19.69 42.82 43.88
N LYS A 448 -20.36 43.97 43.72
CA LYS A 448 -20.63 44.90 44.81
C LYS A 448 -21.70 44.36 45.76
N GLU A 449 -22.79 43.81 45.24
CA GLU A 449 -23.84 43.14 46.02
C GLU A 449 -23.27 41.93 46.78
N ALA A 450 -22.44 41.10 46.13
CA ALA A 450 -21.73 40.01 46.80
C ALA A 450 -20.70 40.49 47.84
N ALA A 451 -20.27 41.75 47.79
CA ALA A 451 -19.40 42.37 48.80
C ALA A 451 -20.20 43.10 49.90
N GLU A 452 -21.46 43.45 49.66
CA GLU A 452 -22.36 44.09 50.64
C GLU A 452 -23.15 43.05 51.48
N ASP A 453 -23.25 41.79 51.04
CA ASP A 453 -23.82 40.66 51.80
C ASP A 453 -22.85 39.97 52.79
N GLU A 454 -21.61 40.45 52.89
CA GLU A 454 -20.64 40.08 53.93
C GLU A 454 -20.42 41.28 54.87
N PRO A 455 -20.79 41.22 56.16
CA PRO A 455 -20.51 42.32 57.08
C PRO A 455 -19.03 42.38 57.41
N VAL A 456 -18.26 43.19 56.68
CA VAL A 456 -16.85 43.45 56.98
C VAL A 456 -16.75 44.34 58.23
N GLN A 457 -16.39 43.73 59.36
CA GLN A 457 -15.88 44.44 60.53
C GLN A 457 -14.59 45.17 60.14
N HIS A 458 -14.61 46.50 60.23
CA HIS A 458 -13.42 47.33 60.03
C HIS A 458 -12.53 47.26 61.28
N GLU A 459 -11.66 46.26 61.37
CA GLU A 459 -10.53 46.27 62.29
C GLU A 459 -9.32 46.95 61.63
N GLU A 460 -8.96 48.14 62.13
CA GLU A 460 -7.71 48.82 61.79
C GLU A 460 -6.50 48.01 62.27
N LYS A 461 -5.88 47.24 61.37
CA LYS A 461 -4.60 46.60 61.66
C LYS A 461 -3.48 47.65 61.62
N ARG A 462 -3.05 48.10 62.80
CA ARG A 462 -1.80 48.85 62.99
C ARG A 462 -0.61 47.89 62.81
N LEU A 463 0.25 48.17 61.83
CA LEU A 463 1.51 47.45 61.62
C LEU A 463 2.46 47.67 62.83
N ALA A 464 2.90 46.60 63.48
CA ALA A 464 3.90 46.66 64.55
C ALA A 464 5.31 46.76 63.95
N THR A 465 5.95 47.90 64.14
CA THR A 465 7.35 48.16 63.77
C THR A 465 8.32 47.38 64.66
N TRP A 466 9.43 46.92 64.08
CA TRP A 466 10.46 46.11 64.71
C TRP A 466 11.04 46.78 65.98
N GLY A 467 10.99 46.13 67.14
CA GLY A 467 11.65 46.58 68.38
C GLY A 467 10.76 46.89 69.59
N THR A 468 9.45 46.64 69.55
CA THR A 468 8.55 46.82 70.71
C THR A 468 8.10 45.49 71.33
N ASP A 469 7.94 45.47 72.66
CA ASP A 469 7.45 44.32 73.44
C ASP A 469 6.00 43.95 73.05
N VAL A 470 5.70 42.65 73.09
CA VAL A 470 4.42 42.09 72.61
C VAL A 470 3.28 42.40 73.60
N PRO A 471 2.12 42.89 73.15
CA PRO A 471 0.92 43.00 73.97
C PRO A 471 0.47 41.61 74.46
N GLN A 472 0.15 41.47 75.75
CA GLN A 472 -0.16 40.19 76.40
C GLN A 472 -1.43 39.46 75.91
N ASP A 473 -2.22 40.07 75.02
CA ASP A 473 -3.51 39.54 74.54
C ASP A 473 -3.49 39.11 73.06
N LEU A 474 -2.33 38.73 72.52
CA LEU A 474 -2.23 38.25 71.13
C LEU A 474 -2.56 36.74 71.05
N VAL A 475 -3.71 36.39 70.46
CA VAL A 475 -4.11 34.99 70.22
C VAL A 475 -3.41 34.49 68.96
N LEU A 476 -2.39 33.64 69.14
CA LEU A 476 -1.64 33.04 68.03
C LEU A 476 -2.16 31.64 67.71
N ASP A 477 -2.24 31.34 66.41
CA ASP A 477 -2.64 30.02 65.92
C ASP A 477 -1.53 28.99 66.13
N LYS A 478 -1.79 28.03 67.02
CA LYS A 478 -0.81 26.99 67.44
C LYS A 478 -0.20 26.22 66.27
N LYS A 479 -1.00 25.94 65.22
CA LYS A 479 -0.52 25.19 64.03
C LYS A 479 0.47 26.00 63.19
N LEU A 480 0.17 27.28 62.98
CA LEU A 480 1.05 28.18 62.21
C LEU A 480 2.35 28.47 62.97
N LEU A 481 2.28 28.57 64.29
CA LEU A 481 3.46 28.70 65.15
C LEU A 481 4.37 27.46 65.13
N GLU A 482 3.80 26.25 65.11
CA GLU A 482 4.60 25.03 64.96
C GLU A 482 5.29 24.94 63.59
N GLU A 483 4.61 25.38 62.52
CA GLU A 483 5.19 25.46 61.19
C GLU A 483 6.31 26.50 61.11
N SER A 484 6.14 27.68 61.72
CA SER A 484 7.17 28.72 61.75
C SER A 484 8.39 28.27 62.57
N LEU A 485 8.21 27.58 63.70
CA LEU A 485 9.30 26.99 64.48
C LEU A 485 10.11 25.95 63.70
N LYS A 486 9.43 25.12 62.89
CA LYS A 486 10.07 24.14 61.99
C LYS A 486 10.86 24.83 60.88
N LYS A 487 10.30 25.86 60.23
CA LYS A 487 10.99 26.66 59.21
C LYS A 487 12.24 27.33 59.77
N GLU A 488 12.18 27.90 60.98
CA GLU A 488 13.32 28.55 61.62
C GLU A 488 14.42 27.53 61.99
N ASN A 489 14.04 26.32 62.46
CA ASN A 489 14.99 25.23 62.73
C ASN A 489 15.71 24.76 61.46
N ALA A 490 14.98 24.64 60.34
CA ALA A 490 15.56 24.28 59.05
C ALA A 490 16.54 25.37 58.57
N ARG A 491 16.16 26.65 58.71
CA ARG A 491 17.02 27.79 58.36
C ARG A 491 18.33 27.82 59.15
N ARG A 492 18.33 27.41 60.43
CA ARG A 492 19.55 27.34 61.26
C ARG A 492 20.41 26.10 60.99
N LYS A 493 19.83 24.98 60.56
CA LYS A 493 20.59 23.76 60.19
C LYS A 493 21.33 23.88 58.86
N GLU A 494 20.94 24.81 57.99
CA GLU A 494 21.70 25.11 56.78
C GLU A 494 22.99 25.87 57.12
N GLU A 495 24.12 25.15 57.20
CA GLU A 495 25.45 25.74 57.14
C GLU A 495 25.66 26.35 55.75
N LYS A 496 25.65 27.69 55.67
CA LYS A 496 25.75 28.43 54.41
C LYS A 496 27.20 28.61 54.00
N ASP A 497 27.70 27.69 53.20
CA ASP A 497 28.94 27.85 52.43
C ASP A 497 28.73 28.91 51.32
N GLU A 498 29.45 30.04 51.39
CA GLU A 498 29.14 31.26 50.61
C GLU A 498 29.20 31.07 49.09
N ARG A 499 29.89 30.03 48.60
CA ARG A 499 30.06 29.76 47.16
C ARG A 499 28.85 29.12 46.48
N LYS A 500 27.81 28.70 47.22
CA LYS A 500 26.63 28.00 46.66
C LYS A 500 25.33 28.81 46.66
N ARG A 501 25.36 30.12 46.93
CA ARG A 501 24.13 30.95 46.85
C ARG A 501 23.67 31.09 45.39
N LYS A 502 22.47 30.56 45.08
CA LYS A 502 21.81 30.73 43.76
C LYS A 502 21.36 32.18 43.58
N TYR A 503 21.65 32.75 42.41
CA TYR A 503 21.52 34.18 42.09
C TYR A 503 20.08 34.71 42.01
N ASN A 504 19.04 33.85 42.03
CA ASN A 504 17.64 34.27 41.88
C ASN A 504 16.78 33.87 43.10
N VAL A 505 16.96 34.56 44.23
CA VAL A 505 16.01 34.48 45.35
C VAL A 505 14.96 35.58 45.21
N LYS A 506 13.69 35.22 45.01
CA LYS A 506 12.57 36.15 45.16
C LYS A 506 12.34 36.36 46.66
N TRP A 507 12.42 37.60 47.12
CA TRP A 507 12.10 37.99 48.49
C TRP A 507 10.59 38.17 48.64
N ASN A 508 9.99 37.53 49.64
CA ASN A 508 8.68 37.88 50.18
C ASN A 508 8.93 38.56 51.54
N ASP A 509 8.57 39.83 51.66
CA ASP A 509 8.78 40.66 52.87
C ASP A 509 7.64 40.54 53.90
N GLU A 510 6.68 39.64 53.67
CA GLU A 510 5.56 39.42 54.58
C GLU A 510 6.01 38.55 55.75
N VAL A 511 6.33 39.18 56.88
CA VAL A 511 6.63 38.52 58.15
C VAL A 511 5.36 38.50 59.00
N THR A 512 4.88 37.31 59.35
CA THR A 512 3.70 37.18 60.22
C THR A 512 4.06 37.33 61.71
N ALA A 513 3.05 37.53 62.56
CA ALA A 513 3.25 37.66 64.01
C ALA A 513 3.85 36.37 64.62
N GLU A 514 3.45 35.20 64.11
CA GLU A 514 3.93 33.88 64.51
C GLU A 514 5.39 33.66 64.10
N ASP A 515 5.82 34.16 62.94
CA ASP A 515 7.21 34.08 62.48
C ASP A 515 8.13 34.95 63.37
N MET A 516 7.66 36.11 63.81
CA MET A 516 8.37 36.98 64.75
C MET A 516 8.47 36.36 66.15
N GLU A 517 7.40 35.72 66.64
CA GLU A 517 7.42 35.03 67.93
C GLU A 517 8.34 33.80 67.90
N ALA A 518 8.26 32.97 66.86
CA ALA A 518 9.16 31.81 66.69
C ALA A 518 10.63 32.25 66.65
N TYR A 519 10.94 33.36 65.98
CA TYR A 519 12.27 33.95 65.96
C TYR A 519 12.69 34.47 67.34
N ARG A 520 11.81 35.15 68.10
CA ARG A 520 12.10 35.62 69.46
C ARG A 520 12.33 34.46 70.43
N MET A 521 11.48 33.42 70.42
CA MET A 521 11.62 32.22 71.25
C MET A 521 12.98 31.55 71.03
N LYS A 522 13.37 31.37 69.76
CA LYS A 522 14.66 30.76 69.39
C LYS A 522 15.86 31.63 69.74
N ARG A 523 15.72 32.96 69.68
CA ARG A 523 16.78 33.92 70.05
C ARG A 523 17.01 33.91 71.56
N ILE A 524 15.94 34.00 72.35
CA ILE A 524 16.02 33.97 73.83
C ILE A 524 16.64 32.64 74.31
N HIS A 525 16.27 31.51 73.70
CA HIS A 525 16.88 30.20 74.00
C HIS A 525 18.32 30.01 73.50
N HIS A 526 18.86 30.90 72.68
CA HIS A 526 20.27 30.82 72.25
C HIS A 526 21.19 31.66 73.13
N ASP A 527 20.69 32.79 73.63
CA ASP A 527 21.46 33.76 74.41
C ASP A 527 21.33 33.55 75.93
N ASP A 528 20.63 32.50 76.38
CA ASP A 528 20.55 32.09 77.79
C ASP A 528 21.74 31.19 78.20
N PRO A 529 22.70 31.69 78.99
CA PRO A 529 23.86 30.91 79.44
C PRO A 529 23.53 29.80 80.45
N MET A 530 22.29 29.71 80.96
CA MET A 530 21.84 28.61 81.83
C MET A 530 21.24 27.42 81.06
N ARG A 531 21.05 27.52 79.75
CA ARG A 531 20.42 26.43 78.96
C ARG A 531 21.20 25.12 79.02
N ASP A 532 22.52 25.19 78.96
CA ASP A 532 23.37 23.99 78.97
C ASP A 532 23.47 23.34 80.38
N PHE A 533 22.83 23.94 81.40
CA PHE A 533 22.81 23.45 82.79
C PHE A 533 21.44 22.91 83.25
N LEU A 534 20.38 23.00 82.43
CA LEU A 534 19.01 22.59 82.76
C LEU A 534 18.52 21.37 81.95
N SER A 535 19.44 20.49 81.54
CA SER A 535 19.15 19.18 80.93
C SER A 535 19.10 18.05 81.95
#